data_AF-A0A1B9YEN3-F1
#
_entry.id   AF-A0A1B9YEN3-F1
#
_cell.length_a   1.000
_cell.length_b   1.000
_cell.length_c   1.000
_cell.angle_alpha   90.00
_cell.angle_beta   90.00
_cell.angle_gamma   90.00
#
_symmetry.space_group_name_H-M   'P 1'
#
loop_
_entity.id
_entity.type
_entity.pdbx_description
1 polymer ?
#
loop_
_entity_poly.entity_id
_entity_poly.type
_entity_poly.pdbx_seq_one_letter_code
_entity_poly.pdbx_strand_id
1 'polypeptide(L)'
;MKFSLKSFLNFFNPYSESNLDSEIKIYLEDAKKYNLDISHLSNLENSISKTSDSKKRLQLKVKFKNSLRAIYDQHEYDSMSETIDRAW
;
A
#
# COMPACT_ATOMS: atom_id res chain seq x y z
N MET A 1 18.53 33.71 10.20
CA MET A 1 17.46 32.72 9.98
C MET A 1 17.95 31.35 10.46
N LYS A 2 17.36 30.79 11.52
CA LYS A 2 17.69 29.45 12.00
C LYS A 2 16.78 28.45 11.28
N PHE A 3 17.31 27.74 10.29
CA PHE A 3 16.61 26.62 9.67
C PHE A 3 16.52 25.48 10.70
N SER A 4 15.30 25.25 11.18
CA SER A 4 15.01 24.21 12.17
C SER A 4 15.02 22.84 11.47
N LEU A 5 16.00 22.01 11.83
CA LEU A 5 16.10 20.58 11.43
C LEU A 5 14.87 19.74 11.80
N LYS A 6 13.96 20.25 12.65
CA LYS A 6 12.67 19.59 12.94
C LYS A 6 11.76 19.51 11.71
N SER A 7 11.94 20.35 10.70
CA SER A 7 11.16 20.25 9.45
C SER A 7 11.63 19.12 8.52
N PHE A 8 12.92 18.73 8.58
CA PHE A 8 13.43 17.60 7.79
C PHE A 8 13.09 16.24 8.40
N LEU A 9 12.87 16.17 9.72
CA LEU A 9 12.44 14.95 10.41
C LEU A 9 11.00 14.51 10.07
N ASN A 10 10.19 15.36 9.44
CA ASN A 10 8.87 14.99 8.94
C ASN A 10 8.89 14.32 7.55
N PHE A 11 10.02 14.33 6.84
CA PHE A 11 10.15 13.65 5.55
C PHE A 11 10.33 12.13 5.68
N PHE A 12 10.81 11.65 6.83
CA PHE A 12 11.01 10.23 7.13
C PHE A 12 9.91 9.65 8.03
N ASN A 13 8.72 10.22 8.02
CA ASN A 13 7.58 9.52 8.61
C ASN A 13 7.14 8.44 7.61
N PRO A 14 7.27 7.13 7.90
CA PRO A 14 6.80 6.06 7.02
C PRO A 14 5.27 6.10 6.80
N TYR A 15 4.57 6.95 7.56
CA TYR A 15 3.16 7.26 7.42
C TYR A 15 2.92 8.63 6.78
N SER A 16 3.89 9.21 6.08
CA SER A 16 3.65 10.40 5.26
C SER A 16 2.74 10.03 4.10
N GLU A 17 1.86 10.95 3.75
CA GLU A 17 0.88 10.71 2.69
C GLU A 17 1.56 10.40 1.34
N SER A 18 2.73 11.01 1.08
CA SER A 18 3.53 10.76 -0.12
C SER A 18 4.14 9.36 -0.19
N ASN A 19 4.66 8.83 0.94
CA ASN A 19 5.25 7.49 0.95
C ASN A 19 4.18 6.42 0.78
N LEU A 20 3.01 6.63 1.42
CA LEU A 20 1.88 5.73 1.24
C LEU A 20 1.41 5.70 -0.21
N ASP A 21 1.34 6.84 -0.88
CA ASP A 21 0.93 6.90 -2.30
C ASP A 21 1.93 6.19 -3.22
N SER A 22 3.24 6.33 -2.97
CA SER A 22 4.27 5.58 -3.69
C SER A 22 4.20 4.07 -3.45
N GLU A 23 4.06 3.62 -2.20
CA GLU A 23 3.93 2.19 -1.87
C GLU A 23 2.66 1.59 -2.46
N ILE A 24 1.52 2.28 -2.35
CA ILE A 24 0.24 1.87 -2.95
C ILE A 24 0.40 1.70 -4.46
N LYS A 25 1.07 2.64 -5.14
CA LYS A 25 1.29 2.56 -6.59
C LYS A 25 2.09 1.31 -6.98
N ILE A 26 3.14 0.99 -6.24
CA ILE A 26 3.94 -0.23 -6.48
C ILE A 26 3.05 -1.47 -6.37
N TYR A 27 2.28 -1.59 -5.30
CA TYR A 27 1.39 -2.74 -5.12
C TYR A 27 0.28 -2.83 -6.17
N LEU A 28 -0.22 -1.70 -6.69
CA LEU A 28 -1.19 -1.68 -7.78
C LEU A 28 -0.56 -2.11 -9.12
N GLU A 29 0.68 -1.69 -9.39
CA GLU A 29 1.43 -2.13 -10.57
C GLU A 29 1.71 -3.64 -10.50
N ASP A 30 2.12 -4.15 -9.33
CA ASP A 30 2.31 -5.58 -9.12
C ASP A 30 0.99 -6.35 -9.24
N ALA A 31 -0.10 -5.88 -8.62
CA ALA A 31 -1.42 -6.50 -8.77
C ALA A 31 -1.84 -6.60 -10.23
N LYS A 32 -1.57 -5.57 -11.05
CA LYS A 32 -1.83 -5.62 -12.49
C LYS A 32 -0.89 -6.57 -13.23
N LYS A 33 0.39 -6.59 -12.87
CA LYS A 33 1.41 -7.47 -13.47
C LYS A 33 1.09 -8.95 -13.23
N TYR A 34 0.60 -9.28 -12.05
CA TYR A 34 0.27 -10.64 -11.64
C TYR A 34 -1.23 -10.98 -11.79
N ASN A 35 -2.05 -10.11 -12.38
CA ASN A 35 -3.51 -10.27 -12.49
C ASN A 35 -4.21 -10.62 -11.14
N LEU A 36 -3.76 -10.01 -10.04
CA LEU A 36 -4.36 -10.21 -8.72
C LEU A 36 -5.74 -9.55 -8.64
N ASP A 37 -6.70 -10.25 -8.02
CA ASP A 37 -8.02 -9.70 -7.78
C ASP A 37 -8.00 -8.68 -6.62
N ILE A 38 -8.02 -7.40 -6.99
CA ILE A 38 -8.11 -6.25 -6.08
C ILE A 38 -9.49 -5.57 -6.13
N SER A 39 -10.48 -6.18 -6.77
CA SER A 39 -11.81 -5.58 -6.99
C SER A 39 -12.51 -5.16 -5.69
N HIS A 40 -12.33 -5.95 -4.64
CA HIS A 40 -12.85 -5.70 -3.29
C HIS A 40 -12.25 -4.46 -2.62
N LEU A 41 -11.10 -3.95 -3.10
CA LEU A 41 -10.45 -2.76 -2.58
C LEU A 41 -10.96 -1.45 -3.23
N SER A 42 -11.71 -1.53 -4.34
CA SER A 42 -12.26 -0.36 -5.04
C SER A 42 -13.14 0.53 -4.14
N ASN A 43 -13.89 -0.08 -3.21
CA ASN A 43 -14.69 0.64 -2.22
C ASN A 43 -13.82 1.47 -1.28
N LEU A 44 -12.65 0.97 -0.94
CA LEU A 44 -11.72 1.61 -0.03
C LEU A 44 -10.97 2.75 -0.74
N GLU A 45 -10.59 2.56 -2.00
CA GLU A 45 -10.04 3.61 -2.88
C GLU A 45 -11.04 4.76 -3.07
N ASN A 46 -12.31 4.43 -3.34
CA ASN A 46 -13.40 5.41 -3.43
C ASN A 46 -13.65 6.15 -2.11
N SER A 47 -13.46 5.47 -0.98
CA SER A 47 -13.57 6.10 0.33
C SER A 47 -12.43 7.08 0.59
N ILE A 48 -11.21 6.78 0.14
CA ILE A 48 -10.05 7.68 0.21
C ILE A 48 -10.31 8.94 -0.62
N SER A 49 -10.77 8.79 -1.87
CA SER A 49 -10.98 9.92 -2.78
C SER A 49 -12.09 10.87 -2.32
N LYS A 50 -13.11 10.34 -1.64
CA LYS A 50 -14.24 11.13 -1.09
C LYS A 50 -13.98 11.72 0.30
N THR A 51 -12.93 11.30 1.00
CA THR A 51 -12.66 11.78 2.37
C THR A 51 -11.85 13.08 2.32
N SER A 52 -12.48 14.17 2.77
CA SER A 52 -11.84 15.49 2.90
C SER A 52 -10.97 15.62 4.16
N ASP A 53 -11.30 14.90 5.23
CA ASP A 53 -10.53 14.90 6.48
C ASP A 53 -9.15 14.25 6.28
N SER A 54 -8.10 15.05 6.42
CA SER A 54 -6.71 14.61 6.21
C SER A 54 -6.30 13.42 7.07
N LYS A 55 -6.74 13.37 8.34
CA LYS A 55 -6.34 12.32 9.29
C LYS A 55 -7.05 11.01 8.99
N LYS A 56 -8.35 11.06 8.69
CA LYS A 56 -9.15 9.90 8.26
C LYS A 56 -8.69 9.39 6.89
N ARG A 57 -8.39 10.29 5.96
CA ARG A 57 -7.85 9.93 4.63
C ARG A 57 -6.53 9.18 4.77
N LEU A 58 -5.64 9.64 5.65
CA LEU A 58 -4.38 8.95 5.94
C LEU A 58 -4.61 7.54 6.52
N GLN A 59 -5.52 7.39 7.48
CA GLN A 59 -5.88 6.08 8.04
C GLN A 59 -6.44 5.13 6.97
N LEU A 60 -7.28 5.64 6.08
CA LEU A 60 -7.82 4.87 4.96
C LEU A 60 -6.72 4.46 3.98
N LYS A 61 -5.76 5.34 3.66
CA LYS A 61 -4.59 5.02 2.83
C LYS A 61 -3.72 3.92 3.46
N VAL A 62 -3.45 4.00 4.77
CA VAL A 62 -2.72 2.95 5.49
C VAL A 62 -3.48 1.61 5.40
N LYS A 63 -4.80 1.62 5.59
CA LYS A 63 -5.64 0.42 5.48
C LYS A 63 -5.64 -0.15 4.07
N PHE A 64 -5.70 0.69 3.05
CA PHE A 64 -5.61 0.30 1.63
C PHE A 64 -4.30 -0.41 1.34
N LYS A 65 -3.20 0.21 1.74
CA LYS A 65 -1.86 -0.33 1.57
C LYS A 65 -1.71 -1.69 2.23
N ASN A 66 -2.13 -1.83 3.49
CA ASN A 66 -2.02 -3.09 4.20
C ASN A 66 -2.86 -4.20 3.55
N SER A 67 -4.01 -3.84 2.96
CA SER A 67 -4.86 -4.80 2.25
C SER A 67 -4.21 -5.25 0.93
N LEU A 68 -3.65 -4.31 0.16
CA LEU A 68 -2.87 -4.62 -1.05
C LEU A 68 -1.68 -5.51 -0.75
N ARG A 69 -0.92 -5.20 0.30
CA ARG A 69 0.21 -6.00 0.74
C ARG A 69 -0.22 -7.43 1.11
N ALA A 70 -1.32 -7.59 1.83
CA ALA A 70 -1.80 -8.93 2.20
C ALA A 70 -2.12 -9.80 0.96
N ILE A 71 -2.67 -9.20 -0.10
CA ILE A 71 -2.93 -9.90 -1.37
C ILE A 71 -1.62 -10.27 -2.07
N TYR A 72 -0.65 -9.35 -2.08
CA TYR A 72 0.67 -9.61 -2.64
C TYR A 72 1.42 -10.72 -1.89
N ASP A 73 1.48 -10.63 -0.55
CA ASP A 73 2.14 -11.62 0.31
C ASP A 73 1.48 -13.01 0.15
N GLN A 74 0.15 -13.07 0.00
CA GLN A 74 -0.58 -14.30 -0.30
C GLN A 74 -0.18 -14.90 -1.65
N HIS A 75 -0.10 -14.07 -2.70
CA HIS A 75 0.35 -14.52 -4.01
C HIS A 75 1.81 -15.01 -4.00
N GLU A 76 2.73 -14.32 -3.30
CA GLU A 76 4.11 -14.80 -3.17
C GLU A 76 4.16 -16.17 -2.48
N TYR A 77 3.34 -16.36 -1.43
CA TYR A 77 3.25 -17.65 -0.75
C TYR A 77 2.72 -18.76 -1.66
N ASP A 78 1.64 -18.50 -2.38
CA ASP A 78 1.03 -19.48 -3.31
C ASP A 78 2.00 -19.83 -4.46
N SER A 79 2.70 -18.83 -4.99
CA SER A 79 3.74 -19.01 -6.04
C SER A 79 4.92 -19.84 -5.53
N MET A 80 5.36 -19.64 -4.28
CA MET A 80 6.41 -20.46 -3.66
C MET A 80 5.91 -21.89 -3.39
N SER A 81 4.66 -22.06 -2.97
CA SER A 81 4.06 -23.37 -2.70
C SER A 81 3.96 -24.23 -3.96
N GLU A 82 3.59 -23.66 -5.11
CA GLU A 82 3.59 -24.36 -6.40
C GLU A 82 4.99 -24.83 -6.84
N THR A 83 6.04 -24.16 -6.34
CA THR A 83 7.42 -24.56 -6.64
C THR A 83 7.87 -25.73 -5.76
N ILE A 84 7.37 -25.83 -4.53
CA ILE A 84 7.73 -26.90 -3.57
C ILE A 84 7.03 -28.21 -3.94
N ASP A 85 5.77 -28.18 -4.40
CA ASP A 85 5.04 -29.38 -4.82
C ASP A 85 5.63 -30.07 -6.08
N ARG A 86 6.46 -29.36 -6.86
CA ARG A 86 7.21 -29.91 -7.99
C ARG A 86 8.60 -30.47 -7.63
N ALA A 87 9.07 -30.22 -6.40
CA ALA A 87 10.39 -30.61 -5.93
C ALA A 87 10.41 -31.89 -5.06
N TRP A 88 9.24 -32.53 -4.89
CA TRP A 88 9.05 -33.85 -4.26
C TRP A 88 8.72 -34.90 -5.33
#